data_AF-A0A086YKJ2-F1
#
_entry.id   AF-A0A086YKJ2-F1
#
_cell.length_a   1.000
_cell.length_b   1.000
_cell.length_c   1.000
_cell.angle_alpha   90.00
_cell.angle_beta   90.00
_cell.angle_gamma   90.00
#
_symmetry.space_group_name_H-M   'P 1'
#
loop_
_entity.id
_entity.type
_entity.pdbx_description
1 polymer ?
#
loop_
_entity_poly.entity_id
_entity_poly.type
_entity_poly.pdbx_seq_one_letter_code
_entity_poly.pdbx_strand_id
1 'polypeptide(L)'
;MSTETPAIKMDELIKRLFHLSKKPLINLLNALYDDHLNKTAQVDYGSTEFIRDDLVKSIADTFINISFGKTIYRYHIEFQTTYNQNIVIRMLC
;
A
#
# COMPACT_ATOMS: atom_id res chain seq x y z
N MET A 1 36.88 -4.90 -11.49
CA MET A 1 35.84 -3.96 -11.01
C MET A 1 34.50 -4.51 -11.42
N SER A 2 33.75 -5.09 -10.48
CA SER A 2 32.41 -5.61 -10.71
C SER A 2 31.48 -4.42 -10.92
N THR A 3 30.96 -4.23 -12.13
CA THR A 3 29.92 -3.24 -12.42
C THR A 3 28.58 -3.79 -11.94
N GLU A 4 28.37 -3.82 -10.63
CA GLU A 4 27.05 -4.10 -10.09
C GLU A 4 26.18 -2.87 -10.31
N THR A 5 25.28 -2.94 -11.30
CA THR A 5 24.23 -1.95 -11.45
C THR A 5 23.40 -1.99 -10.16
N PRO A 6 23.25 -0.87 -9.43
CA PRO A 6 22.49 -0.88 -8.18
C PRO A 6 21.09 -1.44 -8.47
N ALA A 7 20.70 -2.47 -7.72
CA ALA A 7 19.39 -3.09 -7.88
C ALA A 7 18.31 -2.01 -7.71
N ILE A 8 17.51 -1.80 -8.76
CA ILE A 8 16.41 -0.85 -8.73
C ILE A 8 15.42 -1.33 -7.66
N LYS A 9 15.26 -0.54 -6.60
CA LYS A 9 14.26 -0.79 -5.55
C LYS A 9 12.86 -0.41 -6.06
N MET A 10 12.29 -1.31 -6.85
CA MET A 10 11.03 -1.06 -7.56
C MET A 10 9.85 -0.89 -6.60
N ASP A 11 9.87 -1.57 -5.46
CA ASP A 11 8.92 -1.41 -4.35
C ASP A 11 8.92 0.03 -3.80
N GLU A 12 10.09 0.63 -3.56
CA GLU A 12 10.18 2.03 -3.09
C GLU A 12 9.61 3.01 -4.13
N LEU A 13 9.86 2.79 -5.43
CA LEU A 13 9.32 3.62 -6.51
C LEU A 13 7.79 3.53 -6.59
N ILE A 14 7.23 2.33 -6.48
CA ILE A 14 5.78 2.11 -6.48
C ILE A 14 5.13 2.74 -5.25
N LYS A 15 5.73 2.57 -4.06
CA LYS A 15 5.26 3.25 -2.84
C LYS A 15 5.21 4.76 -3.03
N ARG A 16 6.25 5.36 -3.64
CA ARG A 16 6.25 6.81 -3.95
C ARG A 16 5.19 7.19 -4.97
N LEU A 17 4.98 6.40 -6.02
CA LEU A 17 3.96 6.66 -7.03
C LEU A 17 2.56 6.76 -6.41
N PHE A 18 2.23 5.84 -5.49
CA PHE A 18 0.94 5.87 -4.79
C PHE A 18 0.82 7.05 -3.82
N HIS A 19 1.89 7.41 -3.11
CA HIS A 19 1.91 8.62 -2.30
C HIS A 19 1.67 9.90 -3.13
N LEU A 20 2.20 9.95 -4.36
CA LEU A 20 2.08 11.12 -5.24
C LEU A 20 0.70 11.23 -5.89
N SER A 21 -0.04 10.13 -6.07
CA SER A 21 -1.32 10.15 -6.78
C SER A 21 -2.38 9.25 -6.15
N LYS A 22 -3.45 9.90 -5.66
CA LYS A 22 -4.58 9.23 -4.99
C LYS A 22 -5.47 8.43 -5.94
N LYS A 23 -5.67 8.90 -7.18
CA LYS A 23 -6.59 8.24 -8.14
C LYS A 23 -6.11 6.84 -8.57
N PRO A 24 -4.84 6.63 -8.96
CA PRO A 24 -4.33 5.30 -9.27
C PRO A 24 -4.40 4.36 -8.07
N LEU A 25 -4.13 4.86 -6.86
CA LEU A 25 -4.25 4.06 -5.65
C LEU A 25 -5.68 3.59 -5.40
N ILE A 26 -6.66 4.51 -5.46
CA ILE A 26 -8.08 4.15 -5.26
C ILE A 26 -8.54 3.13 -6.30
N ASN A 27 -8.12 3.28 -7.57
CA ASN A 27 -8.43 2.29 -8.60
C ASN A 27 -7.79 0.92 -8.31
N LEU A 28 -6.57 0.89 -7.78
CA LEU A 28 -5.91 -0.34 -7.38
C LEU A 28 -6.66 -1.01 -6.23
N LEU A 29 -7.04 -0.26 -5.18
CA LEU A 29 -7.79 -0.79 -4.04
C LEU A 29 -9.13 -1.40 -4.47
N ASN A 30 -9.86 -0.68 -5.32
CA ASN A 30 -11.11 -1.18 -5.90
C ASN A 30 -10.90 -2.48 -6.70
N ALA A 31 -9.82 -2.58 -7.48
CA ALA A 31 -9.52 -3.78 -8.27
C ALA A 31 -9.02 -4.97 -7.40
N LEU A 32 -8.29 -4.69 -6.33
CA LEU A 32 -7.71 -5.69 -5.45
C LEU A 32 -8.75 -6.30 -4.51
N TYR A 33 -9.60 -5.46 -3.90
CA TYR A 33 -10.56 -5.87 -2.88
C TYR A 33 -12.01 -5.95 -3.39
N ASP A 34 -12.24 -5.72 -4.69
CA ASP A 34 -13.58 -5.60 -5.31
C ASP A 34 -14.45 -4.49 -4.67
N ASP A 35 -13.79 -3.43 -4.22
CA ASP A 35 -14.41 -2.29 -3.56
C ASP A 35 -14.85 -1.19 -4.55
N HIS A 36 -15.72 -0.31 -4.08
CA HIS A 36 -16.32 0.78 -4.88
C HIS A 36 -16.04 2.15 -4.28
N LEU A 37 -14.77 2.41 -3.92
CA LEU A 37 -14.33 3.66 -3.34
C LEU A 37 -14.45 4.83 -4.32
N ASN A 38 -14.91 5.98 -3.82
CA ASN A 38 -14.97 7.21 -4.60
C ASN A 38 -13.55 7.79 -4.79
N LYS A 39 -13.23 8.24 -6.01
CA LYS A 39 -11.95 8.89 -6.36
C LYS A 39 -11.70 10.20 -5.60
N THR A 40 -12.72 10.80 -4.99
CA THR A 40 -12.61 12.00 -4.14
C THR A 40 -12.43 11.68 -2.66
N ALA A 41 -12.40 10.40 -2.27
CA ALA A 41 -12.17 9.98 -0.91
C ALA A 41 -10.81 10.49 -0.39
N GLN A 42 -10.77 10.81 0.90
CA GLN A 42 -9.52 11.19 1.54
C GLN A 42 -8.68 9.93 1.77
N VAL A 43 -7.37 10.07 1.55
CA VAL A 43 -6.39 9.00 1.66
C VAL A 43 -5.37 9.44 2.69
N ASP A 44 -5.26 8.68 3.76
CA ASP A 44 -4.27 8.86 4.81
C ASP A 44 -3.40 7.60 4.92
N TYR A 45 -2.09 7.80 5.02
CA TYR A 45 -1.14 6.71 5.17
C TYR A 45 -0.84 6.51 6.66
N GLY A 46 -1.11 5.30 7.16
CA GLY A 46 -0.82 4.93 8.54
C GLY A 46 0.66 4.62 8.76
N SER A 47 1.13 4.73 10.01
CA SER A 47 2.46 4.24 10.41
C SER A 47 2.59 2.74 10.12
N THR A 48 3.81 2.28 9.85
CA THR A 48 4.15 0.86 9.57
C THR A 48 3.89 -0.10 10.74
N GLU A 49 3.53 0.42 11.90
CA GLU A 49 3.12 -0.34 13.07
C GLU A 49 1.78 0.17 13.59
N PHE A 50 0.80 -0.72 13.70
CA PHE A 50 -0.47 -0.44 14.37
C PHE A 50 -0.79 -1.54 15.39
N ILE A 51 -1.26 -1.13 16.56
CA ILE A 51 -1.77 -2.03 17.58
C ILE A 51 -3.29 -2.10 17.35
N ARG A 52 -3.78 -3.26 16.90
CA ARG A 52 -5.22 -3.48 16.78
C ARG A 52 -5.90 -3.39 18.16
N ASP A 53 -7.21 -3.18 18.18
CA ASP A 53 -7.99 -3.03 19.41
C ASP A 53 -7.93 -4.28 20.33
N ASP A 54 -7.48 -5.41 19.80
CA ASP A 54 -7.21 -6.67 20.50
C ASP A 54 -5.77 -6.79 21.05
N LEU A 55 -5.00 -5.70 21.05
CA LEU A 55 -3.58 -5.64 21.43
C LEU A 55 -2.64 -6.45 20.52
N VAL A 56 -3.12 -6.94 19.37
CA VAL A 56 -2.27 -7.65 18.40
C VAL A 56 -1.51 -6.63 17.56
N LYS A 57 -0.19 -6.59 17.75
CA LYS A 57 0.71 -5.77 16.94
C LYS A 57 0.71 -6.30 15.50
N SER A 58 0.19 -5.50 14.57
CA SER A 58 0.24 -5.80 13.14
C SER A 58 1.27 -4.89 12.50
N ILE A 59 2.29 -5.51 11.91
CA ILE A 59 3.33 -4.84 11.16
C ILE A 59 2.97 -5.03 9.69
N ALA A 60 2.67 -3.94 8.99
CA ALA A 60 2.45 -3.96 7.55
C ALA A 60 3.23 -2.80 6.92
N ASP A 61 3.76 -3.06 5.74
CA ASP A 61 4.68 -2.17 5.04
C ASP A 61 3.98 -0.90 4.52
N THR A 62 2.66 -0.96 4.30
CA THR A 62 1.84 0.20 3.95
C THR A 62 0.41 0.03 4.47
N PHE A 63 0.01 0.94 5.37
CA PHE A 63 -1.37 1.08 5.82
C PHE A 63 -2.04 2.23 5.09
N ILE A 64 -3.22 1.98 4.53
CA ILE A 64 -3.97 2.99 3.78
C ILE A 64 -5.35 3.10 4.39
N ASN A 65 -5.63 4.28 4.95
CA ASN A 65 -6.93 4.63 5.46
C ASN A 65 -7.65 5.46 4.40
N ILE A 66 -8.81 4.98 3.95
CA ILE A 66 -9.67 5.71 3.03
C ILE A 66 -10.89 6.18 3.81
N SER A 67 -11.06 7.49 3.93
CA SER A 67 -12.22 8.10 4.58
C SER A 67 -13.17 8.69 3.55
N PHE A 68 -14.44 8.28 3.63
CA PHE A 68 -15.52 8.80 2.79
C PHE A 68 -16.77 9.02 3.64
N GLY A 69 -17.13 10.29 3.85
CA GLY A 69 -18.21 10.66 4.76
C GLY A 69 -17.89 10.26 6.21
N LYS A 70 -18.70 9.37 6.79
CA LYS A 70 -18.49 8.84 8.16
C LYS A 70 -17.81 7.46 8.18
N THR A 71 -17.53 6.88 7.02
CA THR A 71 -16.97 5.53 6.90
C THR A 71 -15.45 5.62 6.72
N ILE A 72 -14.73 4.77 7.45
CA ILE A 72 -13.28 4.61 7.33
C ILE A 72 -13.00 3.18 6.90
N TYR A 73 -12.40 3.03 5.73
CA TYR A 73 -11.90 1.76 5.20
C TYR A 73 -10.41 1.67 5.48
N ARG A 74 -9.94 0.51 5.95
CA ARG A 74 -8.53 0.28 6.29
C ARG A 74 -7.99 -0.84 5.42
N TYR A 75 -6.98 -0.54 4.61
CA TYR A 75 -6.34 -1.48 3.70
C TYR A 75 -4.90 -1.70 4.10
N HIS A 76 -4.49 -2.97 4.08
CA HIS A 76 -3.16 -3.40 4.45
C HIS A 76 -2.53 -4.07 3.23
N ILE A 77 -1.55 -3.40 2.63
CA ILE A 77 -0.88 -3.87 1.41
C ILE A 77 0.62 -3.93 1.62
N GLU A 78 1.24 -5.01 1.15
CA GLU A 78 2.70 -5.14 1.12
C GLU A 78 3.21 -5.20 -0.33
N PHE A 79 4.27 -4.44 -0.60
CA PHE A 79 4.99 -4.46 -1.88
C PHE A 79 6.36 -5.07 -1.66
N GLN A 80 6.64 -6.22 -2.29
CA GLN A 80 7.93 -6.91 -2.15
C GLN A 80 8.59 -7.06 -3.52
N THR A 81 9.80 -6.49 -3.67
CA THR A 81 10.66 -6.74 -4.82
C THR A 81 11.37 -8.08 -4.62
N THR A 82 11.18 -9.00 -5.57
CA THR A 82 11.91 -10.28 -5.60
C THR A 82 13.23 -10.13 -6.35
N TYR A 83 14.18 -11.04 -6.09
CA TYR A 83 15.49 -11.05 -6.73
C TYR A 83 15.43 -11.04 -8.27
N ASN A 84 14.36 -11.62 -8.85
CA ASN A 84 14.14 -11.68 -10.30
C ASN A 84 13.41 -10.45 -10.87
N GLN A 85 13.51 -9.29 -10.20
CA GLN A 85 12.89 -8.02 -10.63
C GLN A 85 11.34 -8.04 -10.68
N ASN A 86 10.69 -9.07 -10.15
CA ASN A 86 9.23 -9.11 -10.05
C ASN A 86 8.76 -8.43 -8.76
N ILE A 87 7.55 -7.88 -8.80
CA ILE A 87 6.89 -7.27 -7.65
C ILE A 87 5.76 -8.18 -7.23
N VAL A 88 5.75 -8.54 -5.95
CA VAL A 88 4.65 -9.26 -5.32
C VAL A 88 3.85 -8.26 -4.50
N ILE A 89 2.55 -8.20 -4.77
CA ILE A 89 1.59 -7.41 -3.99
C ILE A 89 0.80 -8.38 -3.13
N ARG A 90 0.81 -8.19 -1.80
CA ARG A 90 0.02 -9.00 -0.87
C ARG A 90 -1.11 -8.17 -0.28
N MET A 91 -2.29 -8.75 -0.29
CA MET A 91 -3.48 -8.21 0.36
C MET A 91 -3.63 -8.89 1.70
N LEU A 92 -3.76 -8.10 2.76
CA LEU A 92 -4.06 -8.60 4.10
C LEU A 92 -5.47 -8.14 4.47
N CYS A 93 -6.23 -9.05 5.09
CA CYS A 93 -7.60 -8.84 5.56
C CYS A 93 -7.62 -8.66 7.08
#